data_AF-A0A9X9X3C1-F1
#
_entry.id   AF-A0A9X9X3C1-F1
#
_cell.length_a   1.000
_cell.length_b   1.000
_cell.length_c   1.000
_cell.angle_alpha   90.00
_cell.angle_beta   90.00
_cell.angle_gamma   90.00
#
_symmetry.space_group_name_H-M   'P 1'
#
loop_
_entity.id
_entity.type
_entity.pdbx_description
1 polymer ?
#
loop_
_entity_poly.entity_id
_entity_poly.type
_entity_poly.pdbx_seq_one_letter_code
_entity_poly.pdbx_strand_id
1 'polypeptide(L)'
;MACLTALLFLLPTGGALAQAWPPREPAPRSSQPFACGTKRYCTEMTSCAEAMFHFQQCGLTRLDGDRDGVPCERLCGQGSRGGSTRRR
;
A
#
# COMPACT_ATOMS: atom_id res chain seq x y z
N MET A 1 52.84 -34.79 -24.01
CA MET A 1 52.12 -35.50 -25.08
C MET A 1 51.05 -36.38 -24.44
N ALA A 2 49.88 -35.80 -24.19
CA ALA A 2 48.62 -36.48 -23.91
C ALA A 2 47.52 -35.50 -24.32
N CYS A 3 47.11 -35.60 -25.58
CA CYS A 3 46.14 -34.73 -26.24
C CYS A 3 44.74 -34.94 -25.64
N LEU A 4 44.25 -33.93 -24.93
CA LEU A 4 43.01 -33.17 -25.21
C LEU A 4 41.95 -33.87 -26.09
N THR A 5 41.47 -35.05 -25.69
CA THR A 5 40.38 -35.76 -26.39
C THR A 5 39.37 -36.31 -25.37
N ALA A 6 38.48 -35.46 -24.89
CA ALA A 6 37.20 -35.88 -24.34
C ALA A 6 36.21 -34.71 -24.33
N LEU A 7 35.79 -34.32 -25.54
CA LEU A 7 34.51 -33.68 -25.81
C LEU A 7 33.36 -34.62 -25.37
N LEU A 8 33.06 -34.64 -24.07
CA LEU A 8 31.74 -34.93 -23.52
C LEU A 8 31.18 -33.56 -23.11
N PHE A 9 30.76 -32.70 -24.03
CA PHE A 9 29.43 -32.72 -24.64
C PHE A 9 28.33 -33.18 -23.68
N LEU A 10 27.37 -32.26 -23.50
CA LEU A 10 26.00 -32.44 -23.02
C LEU A 10 25.85 -32.45 -21.50
N LEU A 11 25.57 -31.27 -20.94
CA LEU A 11 24.24 -30.94 -20.38
C LEU A 11 24.28 -29.49 -19.83
N PRO A 12 23.85 -28.44 -20.57
CA PRO A 12 23.04 -27.44 -19.91
C PRO A 12 21.66 -28.09 -19.76
N THR A 13 21.42 -28.79 -18.66
CA THR A 13 20.05 -29.13 -18.28
C THR A 13 19.32 -27.80 -18.13
N GLY A 14 18.49 -27.49 -19.13
CA GLY A 14 17.60 -26.36 -19.11
C GLY A 14 16.72 -26.45 -17.87
N GLY A 15 17.08 -25.66 -16.85
CA GLY A 15 16.19 -25.33 -15.76
C GLY A 15 15.20 -24.30 -16.29
N ALA A 16 14.07 -24.79 -16.82
CA ALA A 16 12.90 -23.94 -17.04
C ALA A 16 12.57 -23.26 -15.71
N LEU A 17 12.82 -21.95 -15.62
CA LEU A 17 12.36 -21.13 -14.51
C LEU A 17 10.84 -21.01 -14.63
N ALA A 18 10.13 -22.05 -14.16
CA ALA A 18 8.73 -21.93 -13.80
C ALA A 18 8.64 -20.97 -12.62
N GLN A 19 8.55 -19.67 -12.91
CA GLN A 19 8.14 -18.69 -11.92
C GLN A 19 6.67 -18.97 -11.58
N ALA A 20 6.46 -19.79 -10.55
CA ALA A 20 5.18 -19.87 -9.87
C ALA A 20 4.83 -18.45 -9.41
N TRP A 21 3.71 -17.92 -9.90
CA TRP A 21 3.20 -16.64 -9.44
C TRP A 21 2.98 -16.74 -7.92
N PRO A 22 3.57 -15.85 -7.11
CA PRO A 22 3.44 -15.95 -5.66
C PRO A 22 1.95 -15.89 -5.29
N PRO A 23 1.50 -16.64 -4.27
CA PRO A 23 0.13 -16.50 -3.79
C PRO A 23 -0.16 -15.02 -3.56
N ARG A 24 -1.35 -14.55 -3.97
CA ARG A 24 -1.79 -13.17 -3.81
C ARG A 24 -1.95 -12.91 -2.31
N GLU A 25 -0.84 -12.61 -1.65
CA GLU A 25 -0.82 -12.32 -0.23
C GLU A 25 -1.70 -11.07 -0.04
N PRO A 26 -2.72 -11.12 0.85
CA PRO A 26 -3.53 -9.95 1.11
C PRO A 26 -2.57 -8.85 1.55
N ALA A 27 -2.54 -7.76 0.77
CA ALA A 27 -1.65 -6.63 1.04
C ALA A 27 -1.73 -6.29 2.53
N PRO A 28 -0.58 -6.06 3.20
CA PRO A 28 -0.58 -5.77 4.63
C PRO A 28 -1.58 -4.65 4.86
N ARG A 29 -2.67 -4.95 5.58
CA ARG A 29 -3.61 -3.94 6.07
C ARG A 29 -2.73 -3.04 6.90
N SER A 30 -2.33 -1.92 6.30
CA SER A 30 -1.37 -1.02 6.89
C SER A 30 -1.91 -0.74 8.27
N SER A 31 -1.19 -1.15 9.32
CA SER A 31 -1.57 -0.89 10.70
C SER A 31 -1.34 0.61 10.89
N GLN A 32 -2.24 1.40 10.31
CA GLN A 32 -2.20 2.83 10.39
C GLN A 32 -2.42 3.18 11.86
N PRO A 33 -1.79 4.23 12.39
CA PRO A 33 -1.96 4.65 13.78
C PRO A 33 -3.37 5.18 14.09
N PHE A 34 -4.31 5.05 13.16
CA PHE A 34 -5.67 5.52 13.26
C PHE A 34 -6.56 4.38 13.73
N ALA A 35 -7.41 4.66 14.71
CA ALA A 35 -8.38 3.71 15.23
C ALA A 35 -9.77 4.34 15.13
N CYS A 36 -10.79 3.51 14.93
CA CYS A 36 -12.16 3.97 15.05
C CYS A 36 -12.39 4.48 16.46
N GLY A 37 -12.66 5.78 16.59
CA GLY A 37 -12.77 6.46 17.87
C GLY A 37 -13.96 7.40 17.90
N THR A 38 -13.95 8.33 18.85
CA THR A 38 -15.00 9.34 19.02
C THR A 38 -14.96 10.46 17.98
N LYS A 39 -13.91 10.50 17.15
CA LYS A 39 -13.76 11.47 16.06
C LYS A 39 -14.83 11.24 15.00
N ARG A 40 -15.77 12.18 14.90
CA ARG A 40 -16.91 12.13 13.97
C ARG A 40 -16.94 13.31 12.99
N TYR A 41 -16.12 14.33 13.24
CA TYR A 41 -16.06 15.53 12.43
C TYR A 41 -14.68 15.74 11.82
N CYS A 42 -14.64 16.35 10.65
CA CYS A 42 -13.40 16.69 9.96
C CYS A 42 -12.47 17.61 10.76
N THR A 43 -13.01 18.41 11.69
CA THR A 43 -12.22 19.28 12.57
C THR A 43 -11.42 18.51 13.63
N GLU A 44 -11.76 17.24 13.88
CA GLU A 44 -11.04 16.37 14.82
C GLU A 44 -9.92 15.57 14.13
N MET A 45 -9.88 15.63 12.80
CA MET A 45 -8.92 14.95 11.93
C MET A 45 -7.94 15.98 11.40
N THR A 46 -6.67 15.59 11.31
CA THR A 46 -5.60 16.53 10.92
C THR A 46 -4.98 16.19 9.58
N SER A 47 -5.34 15.04 9.01
CA SER A 47 -4.79 14.58 7.73
C SER A 47 -5.84 13.90 6.88
N CYS A 48 -5.66 13.97 5.56
CA CYS A 48 -6.51 13.23 4.62
C CYS A 48 -6.42 11.72 4.83
N ALA A 49 -5.22 11.18 5.15
CA ALA A 49 -5.04 9.75 5.42
C ALA A 49 -5.87 9.28 6.63
N GLU A 50 -5.93 10.09 7.69
CA GLU A 50 -6.79 9.84 8.85
C GLU A 50 -8.28 9.89 8.46
N ALA A 51 -8.71 10.93 7.74
CA ALA A 51 -10.10 11.07 7.30
C ALA A 51 -10.56 9.89 6.40
N MET A 52 -9.71 9.49 5.46
CA MET A 52 -9.93 8.33 4.60
C MET A 52 -10.03 7.04 5.39
N PHE A 53 -9.16 6.85 6.38
CA PHE A 53 -9.25 5.70 7.27
C PHE A 53 -10.59 5.65 8.01
N HIS A 54 -11.03 6.78 8.57
CA HIS A 54 -12.31 6.85 9.27
C HIS A 54 -13.52 6.62 8.34
N PHE A 55 -13.45 7.10 7.10
CA PHE A 55 -14.48 6.85 6.09
C PHE A 55 -14.55 5.37 5.69
N GLN A 56 -13.42 4.77 5.30
CA GLN A 56 -13.38 3.40 4.78
C GLN A 56 -13.44 2.34 5.89
N GLN A 57 -12.68 2.53 6.97
CA GLN A 57 -12.51 1.52 8.00
C GLN A 57 -13.60 1.60 9.07
N CYS A 58 -14.06 2.82 9.39
CA CYS A 58 -15.07 3.04 10.42
C CYS A 58 -16.47 3.32 9.85
N GLY A 59 -16.62 3.44 8.52
CA GLY A 59 -17.90 3.67 7.88
C GLY A 59 -18.48 5.06 8.15
N LEU A 60 -17.64 6.05 8.44
CA LEU A 60 -18.09 7.42 8.70
C LEU A 60 -18.40 8.16 7.38
N THR A 61 -19.47 7.74 6.71
CA THR A 61 -19.95 8.35 5.46
C THR A 61 -20.36 9.81 5.63
N ARG A 62 -20.65 10.25 6.86
CA ARG A 62 -20.98 11.65 7.18
C ARG A 62 -19.82 12.63 6.94
N LEU A 63 -18.59 12.13 6.79
CA LEU A 63 -17.42 12.95 6.48
C LEU A 63 -17.41 13.42 5.01
N ASP A 64 -18.15 12.71 4.16
CA ASP A 64 -18.35 12.99 2.75
C ASP A 64 -19.75 13.62 2.59
N GLY A 65 -19.77 14.95 2.51
CA GLY A 65 -21.01 15.73 2.55
C GLY A 65 -21.74 15.77 1.20
N ASP A 66 -20.97 15.78 0.12
CA ASP A 66 -21.40 15.87 -1.28
C ASP A 66 -21.47 14.51 -1.97
N ARG A 67 -20.95 13.45 -1.33
CA ARG A 67 -21.00 12.04 -1.77
C ARG A 67 -20.18 11.78 -3.03
N ASP A 68 -19.08 12.50 -3.17
CA ASP A 68 -18.12 12.33 -4.26
C ASP A 68 -17.09 11.22 -3.96
N GLY A 69 -17.08 10.68 -2.73
CA GLY A 69 -16.14 9.69 -2.25
C GLY A 69 -14.89 10.29 -1.59
N VAL A 70 -14.83 11.60 -1.39
CA VAL A 70 -13.72 12.33 -0.77
C VAL A 70 -14.14 12.86 0.61
N PRO A 71 -13.80 12.15 1.70
CA PRO A 71 -14.12 12.62 3.05
C PRO A 71 -13.28 13.86 3.39
N CYS A 72 -13.90 14.82 4.06
CA CYS A 72 -13.22 16.01 4.56
C CYS A 72 -12.43 16.75 3.48
N GLU A 73 -13.11 17.31 2.48
CA GLU A 73 -12.53 18.04 1.35
C GLU A 73 -11.49 19.10 1.75
N ARG A 74 -11.64 19.73 2.92
CA ARG A 74 -10.64 20.67 3.44
C ARG A 74 -9.28 20.02 3.70
N LEU A 75 -9.26 18.74 4.08
CA LEU A 75 -8.04 17.94 4.31
C LEU A 75 -7.61 17.19 3.03
N CYS A 76 -8.55 16.67 2.25
CA CYS A 76 -8.28 15.79 1.11
C CYS A 76 -8.26 16.49 -0.26
N GLY A 77 -9.02 17.57 -0.44
CA GLY A 77 -9.05 18.38 -1.67
C GLY A 77 -7.79 19.21 -1.91
N GLN A 78 -6.89 19.29 -0.91
CA GLN A 78 -5.57 19.90 -1.01
C GLN A 78 -4.52 18.79 -0.96
N GLY A 79 -4.43 18.04 -2.06
CA GLY A 79 -3.70 16.78 -2.15
C GLY A 79 -2.33 16.75 -1.45
N SER A 80 -2.18 15.74 -0.59
CA SER A 80 -1.02 14.86 -0.59
C SER A 80 0.38 15.44 -0.37
N ARG A 81 0.52 16.70 0.07
CA ARG A 81 1.77 17.14 0.72
C ARG A 81 1.68 16.79 2.19
N GLY A 82 1.64 15.49 2.48
CA GLY A 82 1.84 14.94 3.81
C GLY A 82 3.16 15.47 4.36
N GLY A 83 3.07 16.55 5.13
CA GLY A 83 4.16 17.18 5.83
C GLY A 83 4.73 16.17 6.81
N SER A 84 5.80 15.50 6.39
CA SER A 84 6.76 14.85 7.27
C SER A 84 7.64 15.92 7.95
N THR A 85 7.03 16.95 8.53
CA THR A 85 7.70 17.92 9.39
C THR A 85 7.62 17.44 10.84
N ARG A 86 8.26 16.29 11.09
CA ARG A 86 8.94 16.03 12.36
C ARG A 86 10.40 15.69 12.08
N ARG A 87 11.15 16.67 11.55
CA ARG A 87 12.55 16.82 11.92
C ARG A 87 12.61 17.93 12.95
N ARG A 88 12.79 17.52 14.21
CA ARG A 88 13.34 18.36 15.27
C ARG A 88 14.83 18.52 15.04
#